data_AF-A0A8T0PLI4-F1
#
_entry.id   AF-A0A8T0PLI4-F1
#
_cell.length_a   1.000
_cell.length_b   1.000
_cell.length_c   1.000
_cell.angle_alpha   90.00
_cell.angle_beta   90.00
_cell.angle_gamma   90.00
#
_symmetry.space_group_name_H-M   'P 1'
#
loop_
_entity.id
_entity.type
_entity.pdbx_description
1 polymer ?
#
loop_
_entity_poly.entity_id
_entity_poly.type
_entity_poly.pdbx_seq_one_letter_code
_entity_poly.pdbx_strand_id
1 'polypeptide(L)'
;MVLHPHFLSICLRYKRFYKKYLLLIFKKKFKHVLFLQIGSHYHFIEANPYLVFDRKRAYGMRLNILAGTAVRFEPGDSKSVTLVSIGGHKVIRGGNGIGDGPIDRSQINEVMQKVIANNFGHEDYPDAREGLIGDGPFDCTVDHEKYASIYGPTTGDKIRLGDTNLFAEIEKDFSVYGDECIFGGGKVLRDGMGQATGYPESSCLDTVITNAVVIDYTGIYKADIGIKGGFIVAIGKAGNPDVMDGVHCNMIVGVNTEVIASEGMIITAGGIDCHVHFICPQLAEEAIASGITTLVGGGTGPAHGTCATTCTPAPS
;
A
#
# COMPACT_ATOMS: atom_id res chain seq x y z
N MET A 1 -20.85 -10.62 0.39
CA MET A 1 -19.67 -11.43 0.03
C MET A 1 -20.01 -12.88 0.35
N VAL A 2 -19.99 -13.80 -0.61
CA VAL A 2 -20.21 -15.24 -0.35
C VAL A 2 -18.87 -15.92 -0.64
N LEU A 3 -18.12 -16.26 0.42
CA LEU A 3 -16.83 -16.95 0.30
C LEU A 3 -17.06 -18.47 0.31
N HIS A 4 -16.56 -19.17 -0.69
CA HIS A 4 -16.55 -20.64 -0.74
C HIS A 4 -15.34 -21.16 0.08
N PRO A 5 -15.48 -22.19 0.95
CA PRO A 5 -14.60 -22.40 2.10
C PRO A 5 -13.28 -23.17 1.84
N HIS A 6 -12.70 -23.12 0.62
CA HIS A 6 -11.59 -24.03 0.28
C HIS A 6 -10.14 -23.53 0.50
N PHE A 7 -9.91 -22.29 0.96
CA PHE A 7 -8.57 -21.83 1.36
C PHE A 7 -8.65 -20.94 2.62
N LEU A 8 -8.27 -21.49 3.79
CA LEU A 8 -8.63 -20.92 5.10
C LEU A 8 -7.72 -19.79 5.63
N SER A 9 -6.58 -19.48 5.00
CA SER A 9 -5.72 -18.38 5.48
C SER A 9 -4.73 -17.89 4.43
N ILE A 10 -4.58 -16.57 4.32
CA ILE A 10 -3.50 -15.92 3.60
C ILE A 10 -2.30 -15.89 4.56
N CYS A 11 -1.34 -16.76 4.29
CA CYS A 11 -0.02 -16.60 4.88
C CYS A 11 0.71 -15.53 4.06
N LEU A 12 1.31 -14.53 4.72
CA LEU A 12 2.23 -13.57 4.10
C LEU A 12 3.51 -14.32 3.63
N ARG A 13 3.36 -15.24 2.67
CA ARG A 13 4.36 -16.21 2.25
C ARG A 13 5.23 -15.61 1.15
N TYR A 14 6.48 -15.34 1.48
CA TYR A 14 7.58 -15.44 0.53
C TYR A 14 8.62 -16.43 1.05
N LYS A 15 9.09 -17.30 0.16
CA LYS A 15 10.39 -17.97 0.28
C LYS A 15 11.47 -16.90 0.13
N ARG A 16 11.88 -16.21 1.21
CA ARG A 16 13.13 -15.43 1.23
C ARG A 16 13.55 -15.02 2.64
N PHE A 17 14.87 -14.90 2.81
CA PHE A 17 15.61 -14.78 4.07
C PHE A 17 15.36 -13.45 4.79
N TYR A 18 14.23 -13.33 5.47
CA TYR A 18 13.97 -12.24 6.40
C TYR A 18 14.32 -12.70 7.80
N LYS A 19 15.36 -12.11 8.42
CA LYS A 19 15.57 -12.30 9.86
C LYS A 19 14.38 -11.70 10.58
N LYS A 20 13.81 -12.47 11.49
CA LYS A 20 12.70 -12.07 12.34
C LYS A 20 13.19 -12.00 13.76
N TYR A 21 12.86 -10.93 14.47
CA TYR A 21 13.14 -10.83 15.90
C TYR A 21 11.83 -10.99 16.65
N LEU A 22 11.80 -11.90 17.62
CA LEU A 22 10.85 -11.83 18.71
C LEU A 22 11.48 -11.09 19.87
N LEU A 23 10.72 -10.12 20.36
CA LEU A 23 10.73 -9.56 21.70
C LEU A 23 11.49 -8.24 21.88
N LEU A 24 10.77 -7.27 22.44
CA LEU A 24 11.30 -6.11 23.16
C LEU A 24 10.33 -5.75 24.30
N ILE A 25 10.78 -5.91 25.54
CA ILE A 25 10.04 -5.47 26.73
C ILE A 25 10.20 -3.95 26.82
N PHE A 26 9.10 -3.21 26.69
CA PHE A 26 9.13 -1.75 26.81
C PHE A 26 9.13 -1.37 28.29
N LYS A 27 10.10 -0.55 28.70
CA LYS A 27 10.04 0.19 29.97
C LYS A 27 10.02 1.68 29.66
N LYS A 28 8.85 2.29 29.81
CA LYS A 28 8.73 3.74 29.77
C LYS A 28 9.27 4.33 31.07
N LYS A 29 10.28 5.20 31.00
CA LYS A 29 10.90 5.79 32.20
C LYS A 29 10.13 6.96 32.85
N PHE A 30 8.97 7.39 32.34
CA PHE A 30 8.24 8.54 32.92
C PHE A 30 6.70 8.41 32.87
N LYS A 31 6.05 8.78 33.99
CA LYS A 31 4.59 8.81 34.18
C LYS A 31 3.87 9.96 33.43
N HIS A 32 4.58 10.94 32.87
CA HIS A 32 4.00 12.17 32.31
C HIS A 32 3.91 12.24 30.78
N VAL A 33 4.26 11.17 30.05
CA VAL A 33 4.17 11.14 28.58
C VAL A 33 2.88 10.43 28.16
N LEU A 34 2.23 10.91 27.09
CA LEU A 34 1.06 10.29 26.43
C LEU A 34 1.38 8.87 25.91
N PHE A 35 0.35 8.14 25.46
CA PHE A 35 0.54 6.85 24.78
C PHE A 35 1.41 7.00 23.53
N LEU A 36 2.12 5.93 23.15
CA LEU A 36 2.91 5.89 21.92
C LEU A 36 2.31 4.85 20.97
N GLN A 37 2.36 5.10 19.66
CA GLN A 37 1.84 4.20 18.66
C GLN A 37 2.80 4.13 17.48
N ILE A 38 3.16 2.91 17.06
CA ILE A 38 4.10 2.66 15.95
C ILE A 38 3.37 1.92 14.83
N GLY A 39 3.37 2.50 13.64
CA GLY A 39 2.79 1.90 12.44
C GLY A 39 3.64 0.76 11.85
N SER A 40 2.99 -0.15 11.13
CA SER A 40 3.57 -1.34 10.49
C SER A 40 4.90 -1.11 9.77
N HIS A 41 4.99 -0.04 8.99
CA HIS A 41 6.14 0.24 8.10
C HIS A 41 7.13 1.26 8.65
N TYR A 42 6.96 1.70 9.90
CA TYR A 42 7.91 2.60 10.53
C TYR A 42 9.23 1.87 10.81
N HIS A 43 10.36 2.50 10.44
CA HIS A 43 11.70 2.00 10.75
C HIS A 43 11.87 1.89 12.26
N PHE A 44 11.96 0.67 12.80
CA PHE A 44 11.76 0.46 14.22
C PHE A 44 12.86 1.11 15.07
N ILE A 45 14.09 1.16 14.56
CA ILE A 45 15.21 1.86 15.19
C ILE A 45 14.98 3.38 15.33
N GLU A 46 14.13 3.98 14.50
CA GLU A 46 13.81 5.41 14.55
C GLU A 46 12.74 5.72 15.60
N ALA A 47 12.17 4.70 16.26
CA ALA A 47 11.01 4.90 17.13
C ALA A 47 11.38 5.76 18.34
N ASN A 48 10.36 6.45 18.89
CA ASN A 48 10.48 7.43 19.95
C ASN A 48 11.53 7.06 21.03
N PRO A 49 12.41 8.00 21.44
CA PRO A 49 13.52 7.72 22.35
C PRO A 49 13.09 7.21 23.74
N TYR A 50 11.85 7.47 24.17
CA TYR A 50 11.32 6.95 25.43
C TYR A 50 11.00 5.46 25.41
N LEU A 51 11.01 4.83 24.24
CA LEU A 51 10.91 3.39 24.11
C LEU A 51 12.31 2.79 24.26
N VAL A 52 12.45 1.90 25.23
CA VAL A 52 13.69 1.20 25.56
C VAL A 52 13.63 -0.20 25.00
N PHE A 53 14.59 -0.54 24.14
CA PHE A 53 14.69 -1.85 23.50
C PHE A 53 16.04 -2.10 22.83
N ASP A 54 16.28 -3.32 22.36
CA ASP A 54 17.47 -3.69 21.57
C ASP A 54 17.42 -3.04 20.17
N ARG A 55 17.85 -1.77 20.10
CA ARG A 55 17.94 -0.98 18.87
C ARG A 55 18.93 -1.57 17.87
N LYS A 56 19.96 -2.27 18.36
CA LYS A 56 20.94 -2.96 17.52
C LYS A 56 20.26 -4.04 16.67
N ARG A 57 19.38 -4.84 17.26
CA ARG A 57 18.57 -5.85 16.55
C ARG A 57 17.45 -5.23 15.71
N ALA A 58 16.92 -4.08 16.12
CA ALA A 58 15.88 -3.36 15.38
C ALA A 58 16.40 -2.61 14.13
N TYR A 59 17.73 -2.52 13.94
CA TYR A 59 18.33 -1.87 12.78
C TYR A 59 17.94 -2.57 11.48
N GLY A 60 17.28 -1.84 10.59
CA GLY A 60 16.77 -2.37 9.33
C GLY A 60 15.52 -3.22 9.44
N MET A 61 14.77 -3.06 10.53
CA MET A 61 13.57 -3.81 10.82
C MET A 61 12.34 -2.91 10.93
N ARG A 62 11.16 -3.49 10.67
CA ARG A 62 9.84 -2.90 10.85
C ARG A 62 8.90 -3.89 11.57
N LEU A 63 7.73 -3.44 12.01
CA LEU A 63 6.76 -4.32 12.66
C LEU A 63 6.21 -5.35 11.67
N ASN A 64 6.17 -6.61 12.08
CA ASN A 64 5.53 -7.68 11.32
C ASN A 64 4.06 -7.82 11.72
N ILE A 65 3.27 -6.83 11.32
CA ILE A 65 1.83 -6.76 11.49
C ILE A 65 1.21 -6.40 10.13
N LEU A 66 -0.12 -6.47 10.05
CA LEU A 66 -0.88 -6.07 8.86
C LEU A 66 -0.52 -4.64 8.41
N ALA A 67 -0.25 -4.47 7.12
CA ALA A 67 0.04 -3.18 6.51
C ALA A 67 -1.03 -2.14 6.86
N GLY A 68 -0.61 -0.94 7.24
CA GLY A 68 -1.50 0.13 7.68
C GLY A 68 -1.99 0.04 9.14
N THR A 69 -1.74 -1.06 9.85
CA THR A 69 -2.03 -1.18 11.29
C THR A 69 -0.86 -0.69 12.15
N ALA A 70 -1.07 -0.64 13.48
CA ALA A 70 -0.09 -0.13 14.42
C ALA A 70 -0.15 -0.88 15.77
N VAL A 71 0.97 -0.86 16.51
CA VAL A 71 1.02 -1.30 17.91
C VAL A 71 1.02 -0.09 18.82
N ARG A 72 0.12 -0.09 19.80
CA ARG A 72 -0.04 0.94 20.82
C ARG A 72 0.64 0.53 22.13
N PHE A 73 1.32 1.48 22.76
CA PHE A 73 2.05 1.33 24.02
C PHE A 73 1.52 2.37 25.02
N GLU A 74 0.83 1.90 26.06
CA GLU A 74 0.39 2.76 27.15
C GLU A 74 1.55 3.12 28.09
N PRO A 75 1.41 4.16 28.94
CA PRO A 75 2.44 4.50 29.90
C PRO A 75 2.74 3.34 30.88
N GLY A 76 3.97 2.82 30.83
CA GLY A 76 4.41 1.71 31.67
C GLY A 76 4.19 0.31 31.05
N ASP A 77 3.56 0.25 29.88
CA ASP A 77 3.38 -1.01 29.14
C ASP A 77 4.71 -1.63 28.73
N SER A 78 4.73 -2.95 28.77
CA SER A 78 5.71 -3.79 28.11
C SER A 78 5.03 -4.78 27.19
N LYS A 79 5.44 -4.86 25.92
CA LYS A 79 4.83 -5.75 24.91
C LYS A 79 5.86 -6.37 24.00
N SER A 80 5.85 -7.68 23.91
CA SER A 80 6.62 -8.42 22.91
C SER A 80 6.07 -8.13 21.51
N VAL A 81 6.91 -7.59 20.63
CA VAL A 81 6.59 -7.40 19.22
C VAL A 81 7.44 -8.31 18.35
N THR A 82 6.93 -8.61 17.16
CA THR A 82 7.68 -9.33 16.13
C THR A 82 8.09 -8.35 15.05
N LEU A 83 9.38 -8.34 14.70
CA LEU A 83 9.93 -7.49 13.66
C LEU A 83 10.32 -8.29 12.43
N VAL A 84 10.25 -7.67 11.26
CA VAL A 84 10.67 -8.21 9.96
C VAL A 84 11.63 -7.23 9.29
N SER A 85 12.65 -7.72 8.57
CA SER A 85 13.57 -6.81 7.89
C SER A 85 12.86 -6.09 6.76
N ILE A 86 13.25 -4.85 6.48
CA ILE A 86 12.74 -4.16 5.29
C ILE A 86 13.18 -4.89 4.01
N GLY A 87 12.36 -4.81 2.96
CA GLY A 87 12.63 -5.38 1.65
C GLY A 87 13.40 -4.41 0.74
N GLY A 88 13.40 -4.71 -0.56
CA GLY A 88 13.94 -3.83 -1.58
C GLY A 88 15.44 -3.58 -1.46
N HIS A 89 15.87 -2.34 -1.71
CA HIS A 89 17.27 -1.93 -1.61
C HIS A 89 17.80 -1.85 -0.17
N LYS A 90 16.93 -2.03 0.83
CA LYS A 90 17.29 -2.00 2.26
C LYS A 90 17.94 -0.68 2.66
N VAL A 91 17.28 0.43 2.34
CA VAL A 91 17.74 1.79 2.68
C VAL A 91 16.74 2.42 3.65
N ILE A 92 17.24 2.87 4.81
CA ILE A 92 16.44 3.61 5.79
C ILE A 92 16.53 5.08 5.44
N ARG A 93 15.40 5.79 5.45
CA ARG A 93 15.33 7.24 5.38
C ARG A 93 14.25 7.79 6.30
N GLY A 94 14.37 9.08 6.65
CA GLY A 94 13.39 9.79 7.47
C GLY A 94 13.48 9.44 8.96
N GLY A 95 12.36 9.56 9.67
CA GLY A 95 12.31 9.31 11.11
C GLY A 95 13.10 10.35 11.91
N ASN A 96 14.05 9.91 12.73
CA ASN A 96 14.94 10.76 13.52
C ASN A 96 16.38 10.80 12.98
N GLY A 97 16.64 10.19 11.82
CA GLY A 97 17.97 10.15 11.20
C GLY A 97 19.01 9.30 11.93
N ILE A 98 18.57 8.35 12.76
CA ILE A 98 19.47 7.48 13.54
C ILE A 98 20.17 6.47 12.63
N GLY A 99 19.40 5.76 11.80
CA GLY A 99 19.84 4.71 10.90
C GLY A 99 19.82 5.10 9.43
N ASP A 100 19.74 6.39 9.08
CA ASP A 100 19.66 6.87 7.70
C ASP A 100 20.78 6.30 6.82
N GLY A 101 20.39 5.82 5.63
CA GLY A 101 21.28 5.23 4.64
C GLY A 101 21.04 3.74 4.37
N PRO A 102 21.82 3.15 3.46
CA PRO A 102 21.79 1.70 3.19
C PRO A 102 22.14 0.90 4.43
N ILE A 103 21.43 -0.20 4.65
CA ILE A 103 21.68 -1.08 5.80
C ILE A 103 23.02 -1.77 5.63
N ASP A 104 23.97 -1.41 6.49
CA ASP A 104 25.28 -2.05 6.59
C ASP A 104 25.55 -2.45 8.04
N ARG A 105 25.57 -3.76 8.31
CA ARG A 105 25.80 -4.29 9.66
C ARG A 105 27.22 -4.01 10.17
N SER A 106 28.17 -3.69 9.30
CA SER A 106 29.52 -3.29 9.73
C SER A 106 29.53 -1.92 10.43
N GLN A 107 28.60 -1.04 10.05
CA GLN A 107 28.45 0.31 10.60
C GLN A 107 27.58 0.36 11.86
N ILE A 108 27.17 -0.79 12.39
CA ILE A 108 26.26 -0.85 13.55
C ILE A 108 26.80 -0.08 14.77
N ASN A 109 28.12 -0.05 14.96
CA ASN A 109 28.73 0.69 16.06
C ASN A 109 28.52 2.20 15.93
N GLU A 110 28.61 2.74 14.71
CA GLU A 110 28.37 4.17 14.43
C GLU A 110 26.89 4.53 14.62
N VAL A 111 25.98 3.66 14.15
CA VAL A 111 24.54 3.82 14.38
C VAL A 111 24.22 3.80 15.87
N MET A 112 24.83 2.89 16.64
CA MET A 112 24.63 2.82 18.09
C MET A 112 25.26 4.02 18.83
N GLN A 113 26.35 4.61 18.33
CA GLN A 113 26.86 5.88 18.85
C GLN A 113 25.83 7.00 18.67
N LYS A 114 25.13 7.07 17.52
CA LYS A 114 24.04 8.03 17.31
C LYS A 114 22.87 7.79 18.28
N VAL A 115 22.50 6.53 18.50
CA VAL A 115 21.47 6.14 19.50
C VAL A 115 21.81 6.71 20.88
N ILE A 116 23.05 6.48 21.34
CA ILE A 116 23.52 6.94 22.64
C ILE A 116 23.61 8.48 22.69
N ALA A 117 24.22 9.10 21.68
CA ALA A 117 24.41 10.55 21.61
C ALA A 117 23.07 11.32 21.61
N ASN A 118 22.02 10.75 21.00
CA ASN A 118 20.69 11.36 20.94
C ASN A 118 19.74 10.88 22.06
N ASN A 119 20.24 10.13 23.06
CA ASN A 119 19.47 9.62 24.20
C ASN A 119 18.29 8.71 23.81
N PHE A 120 18.44 7.91 22.75
CA PHE A 120 17.45 6.92 22.37
C PHE A 120 17.53 5.70 23.28
N GLY A 121 16.42 5.33 23.91
CA GLY A 121 16.35 4.22 24.85
C GLY A 121 16.83 2.91 24.23
N HIS A 122 17.86 2.32 24.83
CA HIS A 122 18.44 1.06 24.39
C HIS A 122 18.73 0.14 25.58
N GLU A 123 18.42 -1.14 25.41
CA GLU A 123 18.78 -2.22 26.34
C GLU A 123 19.03 -3.48 25.52
N ASP A 124 20.17 -4.14 25.71
CA ASP A 124 20.48 -5.41 25.06
C ASP A 124 19.52 -6.49 25.53
N TYR A 125 19.04 -7.32 24.61
CA TYR A 125 18.15 -8.41 24.94
C TYR A 125 18.71 -9.74 24.39
N PRO A 126 19.61 -10.43 25.13
CA PRO A 126 20.32 -11.60 24.62
C PRO A 126 19.38 -12.74 24.23
N ASP A 127 18.28 -12.92 24.97
CA ASP A 127 17.30 -14.00 24.79
C ASP A 127 16.31 -13.77 23.63
N ALA A 128 16.45 -12.68 22.87
CA ALA A 128 15.57 -12.44 21.71
C ALA A 128 15.77 -13.56 20.68
N ARG A 129 14.64 -14.14 20.25
CA ARG A 129 14.65 -15.24 19.28
C ARG A 129 14.81 -14.67 17.87
N GLU A 130 15.71 -15.27 17.09
CA GLU A 130 15.88 -15.00 15.67
C GLU A 130 15.34 -16.16 14.83
N GLY A 131 14.69 -15.87 13.72
CA GLY A 131 14.20 -16.89 12.78
C GLY A 131 13.97 -16.34 11.37
N LEU A 132 13.54 -17.20 10.45
CA LEU A 132 13.11 -16.81 9.10
C LEU A 132 11.57 -16.82 8.99
N ILE A 133 11.04 -16.08 8.01
CA ILE A 133 9.61 -16.16 7.65
C ILE A 133 9.33 -17.51 6.98
N GLY A 134 8.22 -18.15 7.35
CA GLY A 134 7.77 -19.42 6.78
C GLY A 134 8.23 -20.66 7.53
N ASP A 135 9.01 -20.50 8.62
CA ASP A 135 9.61 -21.58 9.40
C ASP A 135 9.02 -21.70 10.83
N GLY A 136 7.83 -21.13 11.13
CA GLY A 136 7.07 -21.48 12.35
C GLY A 136 6.42 -20.33 13.14
N PRO A 137 6.61 -20.23 14.48
CA PRO A 137 5.77 -19.49 15.46
C PRO A 137 5.78 -17.96 15.34
N PHE A 138 6.34 -17.51 14.24
CA PHE A 138 6.78 -16.19 13.94
C PHE A 138 5.88 -15.55 12.89
N ASP A 139 5.26 -16.35 12.02
CA ASP A 139 4.47 -15.84 10.90
C ASP A 139 3.29 -14.99 11.36
N CYS A 140 3.01 -13.91 10.61
CA CYS A 140 1.74 -13.20 10.74
C CYS A 140 0.84 -13.74 9.63
N THR A 141 -0.22 -14.43 10.04
CA THR A 141 -1.25 -14.96 9.16
C THR A 141 -2.53 -14.18 9.35
N VAL A 142 -3.30 -14.03 8.29
CA VAL A 142 -4.60 -13.37 8.32
C VAL A 142 -5.61 -14.23 7.58
N ASP A 143 -6.86 -14.18 8.01
CA ASP A 143 -7.95 -14.82 7.26
C ASP A 143 -8.28 -13.99 6.00
N HIS A 144 -8.85 -14.64 5.00
CA HIS A 144 -9.20 -13.98 3.73
C HIS A 144 -10.23 -12.84 3.96
N GLU A 145 -11.19 -13.05 4.85
CA GLU A 145 -12.25 -12.07 5.11
C GLU A 145 -11.72 -10.77 5.71
N LYS A 146 -10.81 -10.87 6.69
CA LYS A 146 -10.15 -9.74 7.32
C LYS A 146 -9.21 -9.05 6.33
N TYR A 147 -8.47 -9.80 5.54
CA TYR A 147 -7.64 -9.23 4.46
C TYR A 147 -8.51 -8.43 3.50
N ALA A 148 -9.57 -9.05 2.96
CA ALA A 148 -10.50 -8.41 2.03
C ALA A 148 -11.18 -7.17 2.64
N SER A 149 -11.47 -7.17 3.94
CA SER A 149 -12.04 -6.02 4.64
C SER A 149 -11.10 -4.82 4.77
N ILE A 150 -9.78 -5.03 4.68
CA ILE A 150 -8.77 -3.97 4.83
C ILE A 150 -8.23 -3.53 3.47
N TYR A 151 -7.91 -4.49 2.60
CA TYR A 151 -7.18 -4.25 1.36
C TYR A 151 -8.03 -4.49 0.11
N GLY A 152 -9.27 -4.94 0.26
CA GLY A 152 -10.03 -5.54 -0.84
C GLY A 152 -9.59 -6.98 -1.13
N PRO A 153 -10.38 -7.72 -1.93
CA PRO A 153 -10.14 -9.14 -2.21
C PRO A 153 -8.80 -9.38 -2.92
N THR A 154 -8.34 -10.62 -2.87
CA THR A 154 -7.11 -11.10 -3.52
C THR A 154 -7.39 -12.37 -4.34
N THR A 155 -6.34 -12.97 -4.92
CA THR A 155 -6.41 -14.11 -5.84
C THR A 155 -7.31 -15.23 -5.30
N GLY A 156 -8.28 -15.65 -6.12
CA GLY A 156 -9.26 -16.70 -5.81
C GLY A 156 -10.52 -16.22 -5.09
N ASP A 157 -10.52 -15.02 -4.51
CA ASP A 157 -11.72 -14.42 -3.95
C ASP A 157 -12.71 -14.05 -5.06
N LYS A 158 -14.01 -14.01 -4.74
CA LYS A 158 -15.09 -13.68 -5.69
C LYS A 158 -15.92 -12.49 -5.23
N ILE A 159 -16.24 -11.60 -6.16
CA ILE A 159 -17.09 -10.42 -5.94
C ILE A 159 -18.37 -10.57 -6.74
N ARG A 160 -19.53 -10.39 -6.11
CA ARG A 160 -20.80 -10.25 -6.83
C ARG A 160 -20.88 -8.85 -7.44
N LEU A 161 -21.20 -8.76 -8.73
CA LEU A 161 -21.34 -7.49 -9.42
C LEU A 161 -22.73 -6.88 -9.14
N GLY A 162 -22.78 -5.84 -8.32
CA GLY A 162 -24.04 -5.23 -7.88
C GLY A 162 -24.98 -6.24 -7.21
N ASP A 163 -26.26 -6.16 -7.56
CA ASP A 163 -27.31 -7.10 -7.16
C ASP A 163 -27.55 -8.22 -8.21
N THR A 164 -26.66 -8.35 -9.19
CA THR A 164 -26.76 -9.36 -10.24
C THR A 164 -26.38 -10.77 -9.76
N ASN A 165 -26.52 -11.76 -10.64
CA ASN A 165 -26.03 -13.13 -10.43
C ASN A 165 -24.61 -13.38 -10.96
N LEU A 166 -23.90 -12.33 -11.38
CA LEU A 166 -22.54 -12.43 -11.89
C LEU A 166 -21.53 -12.36 -10.75
N PHE A 167 -20.53 -13.23 -10.80
CA PHE A 167 -19.42 -13.26 -9.86
C PHE A 167 -18.08 -13.15 -10.60
N ALA A 168 -17.33 -12.10 -10.29
CA ALA A 168 -15.97 -11.88 -10.77
C ALA A 168 -14.98 -12.54 -9.81
N GLU A 169 -14.14 -13.45 -10.29
CA GLU A 169 -13.05 -14.06 -9.53
C GLU A 169 -11.75 -13.31 -9.79
N ILE A 170 -10.98 -13.02 -8.74
CA ILE A 170 -9.67 -12.39 -8.89
C ILE A 170 -8.68 -13.42 -9.41
N GLU A 171 -8.25 -13.27 -10.66
CA GLU A 171 -7.36 -14.22 -11.36
C GLU A 171 -5.91 -14.10 -10.90
N LYS A 172 -5.51 -12.89 -10.48
CA LYS A 172 -4.14 -12.54 -10.09
C LYS A 172 -4.13 -11.36 -9.14
N ASP A 173 -3.18 -11.36 -8.21
CA ASP A 173 -2.82 -10.22 -7.38
C ASP A 173 -1.34 -9.86 -7.60
N PHE A 174 -1.05 -8.58 -7.82
CA PHE A 174 0.31 -8.07 -7.96
C PHE A 174 0.92 -7.66 -6.61
N SER A 175 0.14 -7.58 -5.54
CA SER A 175 0.63 -7.23 -4.22
C SER A 175 1.68 -8.22 -3.69
N VAL A 176 2.63 -7.68 -2.93
CA VAL A 176 3.49 -8.46 -2.05
C VAL A 176 2.86 -8.40 -0.67
N TYR A 177 2.34 -9.53 -0.18
CA TYR A 177 1.52 -9.49 1.02
C TYR A 177 2.31 -8.98 2.24
N GLY A 178 1.74 -7.99 2.92
CA GLY A 178 2.35 -7.28 4.04
C GLY A 178 3.08 -5.99 3.66
N ASP A 179 3.17 -5.68 2.36
CA ASP A 179 3.69 -4.43 1.76
C ASP A 179 2.59 -3.71 0.92
N GLU A 180 1.32 -3.90 1.26
CA GLU A 180 0.19 -3.22 0.62
C GLU A 180 0.28 -1.69 0.81
N CYS A 181 0.03 -0.93 -0.26
CA CYS A 181 0.06 0.53 -0.22
C CYS A 181 -1.24 1.06 0.41
N ILE A 182 -1.16 1.49 1.67
CA ILE A 182 -2.31 2.05 2.40
C ILE A 182 -1.97 3.45 2.92
N PHE A 183 -2.79 4.43 2.57
CA PHE A 183 -2.62 5.84 2.92
C PHE A 183 -3.47 6.28 4.13
N GLY A 184 -2.90 7.18 4.94
CA GLY A 184 -3.54 7.84 6.08
C GLY A 184 -2.68 7.84 7.34
N GLY A 185 -3.23 8.38 8.44
CA GLY A 185 -2.51 8.60 9.70
C GLY A 185 -1.89 7.33 10.27
N GLY A 186 -0.56 7.28 10.36
CA GLY A 186 0.18 6.13 10.92
C GLY A 186 0.24 4.89 10.01
N LYS A 187 -0.19 4.99 8.75
CA LYS A 187 -0.21 3.87 7.79
C LYS A 187 1.11 3.77 7.00
N VAL A 188 1.06 3.21 5.79
CA VAL A 188 2.21 2.74 5.01
C VAL A 188 2.84 3.85 4.16
N LEU A 189 2.02 4.56 3.39
CA LEU A 189 2.49 5.63 2.49
C LEU A 189 2.82 6.89 3.29
N ARG A 190 4.03 6.91 3.86
CA ARG A 190 4.63 8.01 4.61
C ARG A 190 6.13 8.08 4.30
N ASP A 191 6.71 9.26 4.48
CA ASP A 191 8.12 9.56 4.18
C ASP A 191 9.09 8.48 4.70
N GLY A 192 9.98 8.03 3.83
CA GLY A 192 10.98 7.00 4.09
C GLY A 192 10.42 5.57 4.25
N MET A 193 9.10 5.39 4.26
CA MET A 193 8.40 4.11 4.42
C MET A 193 7.86 3.66 3.07
N GLY A 194 6.54 3.54 2.89
CA GLY A 194 5.97 3.25 1.57
C GLY A 194 6.03 4.41 0.58
N GLN A 195 6.30 5.64 1.05
CA GLN A 195 6.62 6.79 0.21
C GLN A 195 8.14 6.93 0.15
N ALA A 196 8.69 6.88 -1.06
CA ALA A 196 10.11 6.96 -1.34
C ALA A 196 10.65 8.38 -1.14
N THR A 197 11.86 8.48 -0.60
CA THR A 197 12.55 9.73 -0.28
C THR A 197 13.90 9.76 -0.98
N GLY A 198 14.23 10.88 -1.62
CA GLY A 198 15.49 11.04 -2.35
C GLY A 198 15.48 10.50 -3.80
N TYR A 199 14.29 10.21 -4.34
CA TYR A 199 14.10 9.88 -5.76
C TYR A 199 13.80 11.15 -6.59
N PRO A 200 14.28 11.23 -7.84
CA PRO A 200 13.96 12.35 -8.72
C PRO A 200 12.47 12.34 -9.09
N GLU A 201 11.88 13.53 -9.20
CA GLU A 201 10.47 13.71 -9.55
C GLU A 201 10.11 13.06 -10.89
N SER A 202 11.03 13.02 -11.85
CA SER A 202 10.87 12.30 -13.12
C SER A 202 10.58 10.80 -12.96
N SER A 203 11.03 10.17 -11.87
CA SER A 203 10.83 8.73 -11.61
C SER A 203 9.62 8.42 -10.72
N CYS A 204 9.03 9.43 -10.08
CA CYS A 204 7.89 9.27 -9.19
C CYS A 204 6.56 9.42 -9.95
N LEU A 205 5.51 8.77 -9.47
CA LEU A 205 4.15 8.93 -10.00
C LEU A 205 3.57 10.31 -9.65
N ASP A 206 2.65 10.81 -10.47
CA ASP A 206 1.84 11.98 -10.11
C ASP A 206 0.68 11.55 -9.20
N THR A 207 0.08 10.40 -9.49
CA THR A 207 -0.99 9.79 -8.69
C THR A 207 -0.84 8.29 -8.68
N VAL A 208 -1.11 7.66 -7.54
CA VAL A 208 -1.27 6.21 -7.42
C VAL A 208 -2.69 5.88 -6.98
N ILE A 209 -3.33 4.95 -7.66
CA ILE A 209 -4.57 4.32 -7.20
C ILE A 209 -4.21 3.01 -6.52
N THR A 210 -4.48 2.88 -5.22
CA THR A 210 -3.98 1.76 -4.41
C THR A 210 -4.99 0.64 -4.28
N ASN A 211 -4.53 -0.61 -4.38
CA ASN A 211 -5.32 -1.82 -4.11
C ASN A 211 -6.61 -1.95 -4.95
N ALA A 212 -6.54 -1.64 -6.24
CA ALA A 212 -7.67 -1.68 -7.15
C ALA A 212 -7.99 -3.10 -7.61
N VAL A 213 -9.26 -3.51 -7.54
CA VAL A 213 -9.74 -4.64 -8.34
C VAL A 213 -10.04 -4.12 -9.74
N VAL A 214 -9.20 -4.46 -10.70
CA VAL A 214 -9.39 -4.10 -12.10
C VAL A 214 -10.28 -5.15 -12.76
N ILE A 215 -11.38 -4.70 -13.35
CA ILE A 215 -12.19 -5.50 -14.27
C ILE A 215 -12.05 -4.88 -15.65
N ASP A 216 -11.40 -5.63 -16.54
CA ASP A 216 -11.15 -5.22 -17.91
C ASP A 216 -11.27 -6.42 -18.85
N TYR A 217 -11.39 -6.17 -20.15
CA TYR A 217 -11.42 -7.25 -21.14
C TYR A 217 -10.11 -8.08 -21.15
N THR A 218 -9.00 -7.50 -20.69
CA THR A 218 -7.72 -8.21 -20.55
C THR A 218 -7.64 -9.15 -19.35
N GLY A 219 -8.58 -9.06 -18.40
CA GLY A 219 -8.64 -9.94 -17.23
C GLY A 219 -9.21 -9.25 -15.98
N ILE A 220 -9.34 -10.03 -14.90
CA ILE A 220 -9.83 -9.58 -13.59
C ILE A 220 -8.73 -9.79 -12.57
N TYR A 221 -8.11 -8.70 -12.10
CA TYR A 221 -6.94 -8.80 -11.24
C TYR A 221 -6.84 -7.66 -10.24
N LYS A 222 -6.00 -7.84 -9.21
CA LYS A 222 -5.76 -6.89 -8.14
C LYS A 222 -4.39 -6.23 -8.32
N ALA A 223 -4.34 -4.91 -8.37
CA ALA A 223 -3.10 -4.16 -8.56
C ALA A 223 -3.20 -2.72 -8.04
N ASP A 224 -2.06 -2.06 -7.89
CA ASP A 224 -1.99 -0.60 -7.88
C ASP A 224 -1.93 -0.08 -9.33
N ILE A 225 -2.42 1.14 -9.57
CA ILE A 225 -2.39 1.81 -10.88
C ILE A 225 -1.59 3.10 -10.75
N GLY A 226 -0.53 3.23 -11.53
CA GLY A 226 0.33 4.41 -11.57
C GLY A 226 -0.08 5.37 -12.69
N ILE A 227 -0.30 6.64 -12.35
CA ILE A 227 -0.64 7.71 -13.28
C ILE A 227 0.50 8.73 -13.31
N LYS A 228 0.89 9.14 -14.52
CA LYS A 228 1.83 10.24 -14.75
C LYS A 228 1.52 10.95 -16.06
N GLY A 229 1.56 12.29 -16.04
CA GLY A 229 1.25 13.12 -17.20
C GLY A 229 -0.17 12.93 -17.75
N GLY A 230 -1.11 12.50 -16.90
CA GLY A 230 -2.49 12.17 -17.31
C GLY A 230 -2.67 10.79 -17.95
N PHE A 231 -1.63 9.95 -18.00
CA PHE A 231 -1.69 8.60 -18.57
C PHE A 231 -1.43 7.52 -17.53
N ILE A 232 -2.01 6.34 -17.74
CA ILE A 232 -1.65 5.13 -17.01
C ILE A 232 -0.26 4.71 -17.49
N VAL A 233 0.75 4.77 -16.62
CA VAL A 233 2.15 4.45 -16.97
C VAL A 233 2.58 3.05 -16.54
N ALA A 234 1.88 2.46 -15.58
CA ALA A 234 2.10 1.09 -15.14
C ALA A 234 0.93 0.58 -14.28
N ILE A 235 0.73 -0.74 -14.29
CA ILE A 235 -0.22 -1.46 -13.44
C ILE A 235 0.56 -2.61 -12.79
N GLY A 236 0.54 -2.68 -11.46
CA GLY A 236 1.39 -3.62 -10.73
C GLY A 236 1.48 -3.31 -9.24
N LYS A 237 2.67 -3.44 -8.65
CA LYS A 237 2.93 -3.12 -7.25
C LYS A 237 3.64 -1.78 -7.15
N ALA A 238 3.01 -0.81 -6.51
CA ALA A 238 3.57 0.50 -6.24
C ALA A 238 4.30 0.54 -4.89
N GLY A 239 4.91 1.68 -4.58
CA GLY A 239 5.44 1.99 -3.25
C GLY A 239 6.88 2.48 -3.30
N ASN A 240 7.68 2.07 -2.31
CA ASN A 240 9.06 2.50 -2.18
C ASN A 240 10.04 1.33 -2.38
N PRO A 241 10.83 1.32 -3.46
CA PRO A 241 11.78 0.25 -3.73
C PRO A 241 12.93 0.18 -2.71
N ASP A 242 13.12 1.18 -1.86
CA ASP A 242 14.13 1.15 -0.81
C ASP A 242 13.77 0.21 0.35
N VAL A 243 12.48 -0.05 0.56
CA VAL A 243 11.99 -0.78 1.75
C VAL A 243 10.97 -1.88 1.43
N MET A 244 10.50 -1.98 0.18
CA MET A 244 9.50 -2.94 -0.28
C MET A 244 10.03 -3.76 -1.45
N ASP A 245 9.71 -5.06 -1.46
CA ASP A 245 10.03 -5.92 -2.59
C ASP A 245 9.04 -5.74 -3.75
N GLY A 246 9.50 -6.02 -4.98
CA GLY A 246 8.64 -6.13 -6.15
C GLY A 246 8.04 -4.83 -6.67
N VAL A 247 8.47 -3.66 -6.16
CA VAL A 247 8.01 -2.36 -6.66
C VAL A 247 8.40 -2.21 -8.12
N HIS A 248 7.43 -1.97 -8.99
CA HIS A 248 7.68 -1.75 -10.40
C HIS A 248 8.47 -0.45 -10.62
N CYS A 249 9.44 -0.44 -11.54
CA CYS A 249 10.37 0.68 -11.73
C CYS A 249 9.67 2.01 -12.07
N ASN A 250 8.50 1.96 -12.72
CA ASN A 250 7.67 3.12 -13.04
C ASN A 250 6.52 3.36 -12.03
N MET A 251 6.56 2.76 -10.84
CA MET A 251 5.49 2.87 -9.83
C MET A 251 6.01 3.34 -8.46
N ILE A 252 7.03 4.18 -8.47
CA ILE A 252 7.58 4.79 -7.26
C ILE A 252 6.58 5.83 -6.73
N VAL A 253 6.14 5.65 -5.49
CA VAL A 253 5.34 6.66 -4.78
C VAL A 253 6.30 7.62 -4.11
N GLY A 254 6.41 8.83 -4.63
CA GLY A 254 7.33 9.87 -4.14
C GLY A 254 6.63 10.94 -3.30
N VAL A 255 7.39 11.95 -2.91
CA VAL A 255 6.89 13.10 -2.11
C VAL A 255 5.84 13.95 -2.83
N ASN A 256 5.79 13.89 -4.17
CA ASN A 256 4.85 14.64 -5.01
C ASN A 256 3.70 13.76 -5.55
N THR A 257 3.55 12.53 -5.06
CA THR A 257 2.54 11.58 -5.54
C THR A 257 1.26 11.70 -4.73
N GLU A 258 0.15 12.00 -5.39
CA GLU A 258 -1.20 11.92 -4.81
C GLU A 258 -1.67 10.46 -4.67
N VAL A 259 -2.58 10.19 -3.74
CA VAL A 259 -3.14 8.86 -3.50
C VAL A 259 -4.66 8.83 -3.65
N ILE A 260 -5.16 7.91 -4.47
CA ILE A 260 -6.57 7.53 -4.52
C ILE A 260 -6.69 6.13 -3.91
N ALA A 261 -7.40 6.03 -2.78
CA ALA A 261 -7.63 4.76 -2.11
C ALA A 261 -8.75 3.98 -2.81
N SER A 262 -8.45 2.76 -3.28
CA SER A 262 -9.42 1.89 -3.95
C SER A 262 -9.51 0.49 -3.34
N GLU A 263 -8.95 0.28 -2.15
CA GLU A 263 -9.19 -0.92 -1.36
C GLU A 263 -10.70 -1.19 -1.20
N GLY A 264 -11.15 -2.33 -1.74
CA GLY A 264 -12.57 -2.72 -1.72
C GLY A 264 -13.42 -2.13 -2.86
N MET A 265 -12.82 -1.38 -3.79
CA MET A 265 -13.48 -0.85 -4.98
C MET A 265 -13.11 -1.63 -6.24
N ILE A 266 -14.00 -1.58 -7.23
CA ILE A 266 -13.75 -2.06 -8.59
C ILE A 266 -13.39 -0.84 -9.45
N ILE A 267 -12.36 -0.98 -10.29
CA ILE A 267 -11.96 -0.02 -11.30
C ILE A 267 -12.16 -0.63 -12.67
N THR A 268 -12.68 0.18 -13.58
CA THR A 268 -12.90 -0.16 -15.00
C THR A 268 -12.38 0.97 -15.87
N ALA A 269 -12.15 0.70 -17.15
CA ALA A 269 -12.00 1.78 -18.12
C ALA A 269 -13.31 2.60 -18.20
N GLY A 270 -13.19 3.89 -18.52
CA GLY A 270 -14.38 4.71 -18.77
C GLY A 270 -15.16 4.21 -19.98
N GLY A 271 -16.49 4.28 -19.90
CA GLY A 271 -17.37 3.85 -20.98
C GLY A 271 -17.14 4.66 -22.25
N ILE A 272 -17.24 3.98 -23.40
CA ILE A 272 -17.19 4.59 -24.73
C ILE A 272 -18.54 4.37 -25.39
N ASP A 273 -19.32 5.44 -25.55
CA ASP A 273 -20.57 5.39 -26.31
C ASP A 273 -20.31 5.89 -27.73
N CYS A 274 -20.52 5.03 -28.71
CA CYS A 274 -20.28 5.30 -30.12
C CYS A 274 -21.54 5.51 -30.96
N HIS A 275 -22.70 5.66 -30.31
CA HIS A 275 -23.97 5.94 -30.97
C HIS A 275 -24.68 7.14 -30.31
N VAL A 276 -23.96 8.25 -30.18
CA VAL A 276 -24.48 9.43 -29.46
C VAL A 276 -25.20 10.38 -30.41
N HIS A 277 -26.43 10.74 -30.07
CA HIS A 277 -27.14 11.85 -30.70
C HIS A 277 -26.93 13.12 -29.88
N PHE A 278 -26.21 14.12 -30.43
CA PHE A 278 -25.93 15.38 -29.73
C PHE A 278 -27.13 16.34 -29.75
N ILE A 279 -28.23 15.93 -29.11
CA ILE A 279 -29.51 16.65 -29.05
C ILE A 279 -29.43 17.88 -28.13
N CYS A 280 -28.76 17.75 -26.99
CA CYS A 280 -28.62 18.80 -26.00
C CYS A 280 -27.33 18.61 -25.19
N PRO A 281 -26.73 19.66 -24.59
CA PRO A 281 -25.51 19.53 -23.82
C PRO A 281 -25.68 18.75 -22.49
N GLN A 282 -26.89 18.71 -21.92
CA GLN A 282 -27.16 18.05 -20.64
C GLN A 282 -26.86 16.54 -20.67
N LEU A 283 -26.99 15.90 -21.83
CA LEU A 283 -26.66 14.47 -21.96
C LEU A 283 -25.18 14.17 -21.63
N ALA A 284 -24.29 15.16 -21.76
CA ALA A 284 -22.89 14.98 -21.41
C ALA A 284 -22.69 14.81 -19.90
N GLU A 285 -23.49 15.49 -19.08
CA GLU A 285 -23.47 15.35 -17.62
C GLU A 285 -24.00 13.97 -17.20
N GLU A 286 -25.08 13.50 -17.82
CA GLU A 286 -25.62 12.16 -17.57
C GLU A 286 -24.66 11.05 -18.03
N ALA A 287 -23.98 11.25 -19.16
CA ALA A 287 -22.96 10.34 -19.65
C ALA A 287 -21.81 10.18 -18.65
N ILE A 288 -21.20 11.30 -18.22
CA ILE A 288 -20.07 11.21 -17.28
C ILE A 288 -20.51 10.70 -15.89
N ALA A 289 -21.72 11.06 -15.43
CA ALA A 289 -22.27 10.57 -14.16
C ALA A 289 -22.51 9.05 -14.16
N SER A 290 -22.81 8.46 -15.32
CA SER A 290 -22.95 7.00 -15.50
C SER A 290 -21.63 6.28 -15.80
N GLY A 291 -20.51 7.01 -15.88
CA GLY A 291 -19.17 6.46 -16.09
C GLY A 291 -18.72 6.43 -17.56
N ILE A 292 -19.45 7.07 -18.48
CA ILE A 292 -19.03 7.24 -19.88
C ILE A 292 -18.07 8.42 -19.98
N THR A 293 -16.87 8.18 -20.49
CA THR A 293 -15.83 9.21 -20.62
C THR A 293 -15.54 9.59 -22.07
N THR A 294 -16.11 8.86 -23.05
CA THR A 294 -15.94 9.15 -24.48
C THR A 294 -17.29 9.06 -25.20
N LEU A 295 -17.61 10.11 -25.97
CA LEU A 295 -18.82 10.20 -26.79
C LEU A 295 -18.42 10.32 -28.27
N VAL A 296 -18.90 9.39 -29.10
CA VAL A 296 -18.76 9.43 -30.57
C VAL A 296 -20.15 9.39 -31.19
N GLY A 297 -20.40 10.30 -32.11
CA GLY A 297 -21.71 10.45 -32.72
C GLY A 297 -21.82 11.73 -33.54
N GLY A 298 -23.03 12.28 -33.63
CA GLY A 298 -23.30 13.49 -34.40
C GLY A 298 -24.59 14.18 -33.97
N GLY A 299 -24.70 15.46 -34.30
CA GLY A 299 -25.86 16.27 -33.99
C GLY A 299 -25.59 17.77 -33.98
N THR A 300 -26.65 18.55 -34.14
CA THR A 300 -26.61 20.02 -34.16
C THR A 300 -27.68 20.59 -33.23
N GLY A 301 -27.96 19.92 -32.11
CA GLY A 301 -29.04 20.28 -31.19
C GLY A 301 -30.36 19.56 -31.52
N PRO A 302 -31.51 20.06 -31.03
CA PRO A 302 -32.80 19.35 -31.08
C PRO A 302 -33.51 19.42 -32.44
N ALA A 303 -32.77 19.46 -33.54
CA ALA A 303 -33.32 19.42 -34.89
C ALA A 303 -33.81 18.00 -35.23
N HIS A 304 -34.87 17.88 -36.03
CA HIS A 304 -35.42 16.57 -36.46
C HIS A 304 -34.36 15.62 -37.03
N GLY A 305 -33.38 16.16 -37.77
CA GLY A 305 -32.26 15.37 -38.29
C GLY A 305 -31.41 14.72 -37.19
N THR A 306 -31.04 15.49 -36.16
CA THR A 306 -30.30 14.96 -34.99
C THR A 306 -31.13 14.03 -34.15
N CYS A 307 -32.42 14.30 -33.95
CA CYS A 307 -33.31 13.40 -33.22
C CYS A 307 -33.51 12.04 -33.91
N ALA A 308 -33.19 11.93 -35.21
CA ALA A 308 -33.32 10.70 -35.98
C ALA A 308 -31.97 10.04 -36.36
N THR A 309 -30.90 10.82 -36.51
CA THR A 309 -29.61 10.36 -37.07
C THR A 309 -28.42 10.99 -36.33
N THR A 310 -27.34 10.22 -36.14
CA THR A 310 -26.08 10.66 -35.52
C THR A 310 -25.19 11.44 -36.50
N CYS A 311 -25.74 12.48 -37.13
CA CYS A 311 -25.08 13.24 -38.20
C CYS A 311 -24.87 14.71 -37.80
N THR A 312 -23.65 15.21 -38.00
CA THR A 312 -23.33 16.65 -37.99
C THR A 312 -23.07 17.07 -39.45
N PRO A 313 -24.11 17.50 -40.20
CA PRO A 313 -24.07 17.49 -41.67
C PRO A 313 -23.25 18.63 -42.30
N ALA A 314 -23.07 19.76 -41.60
CA ALA A 314 -22.40 20.93 -42.15
C ALA A 314 -20.95 21.02 -41.65
N PRO A 315 -19.98 21.41 -42.50
CA PRO A 315 -18.61 21.72 -42.07
C PRO A 315 -18.48 23.03 -41.27
N SER A 316 -19.50 23.90 -41.31
CA SER A 316 -19.52 25.24 -40.73
C SER A 316 -19.70 25.25 -39.22
#